data_AF-A0A971KSC7-F1
#
_entry.id   AF-A0A971KSC7-F1
#
_cell.length_a   1.000
_cell.length_b   1.000
_cell.length_c   1.000
_cell.angle_alpha   90.00
_cell.angle_beta   90.00
_cell.angle_gamma   90.00
#
_symmetry.space_group_name_H-M   'P 1'
#
loop_
_entity.id
_entity.type
_entity.pdbx_description
1 polymer ?
#
loop_
_entity_poly.entity_id
_entity_poly.type
_entity_poly.pdbx_seq_one_letter_code
_entity_poly.pdbx_strand_id
1 'polypeptide(L)' 'MKRKEVEIKNKLGLHARPASLVVKMASKYQSEIQLIKEDTEINAKSILGVMMLAAGPGQKIV' A
#
# COMPACT_ATOMS: atom_id res chain seq x y z
N MET A 1 14.98 -7.31 8.47
CA MET A 1 13.73 -7.05 7.71
C MET A 1 12.57 -6.96 8.70
N LYS A 2 11.69 -5.97 8.58
CA LYS A 2 10.46 -5.88 9.40
C LYS A 2 9.25 -6.08 8.49
N ARG A 3 8.26 -6.84 8.95
CA ARG A 3 7.03 -7.17 8.22
C ARG A 3 5.85 -7.01 9.16
N LYS A 4 4.72 -6.47 8.69
CA LYS A 4 3.52 -6.27 9.52
C LYS A 4 2.26 -6.35 8.68
N GLU A 5 1.36 -7.24 9.05
CA GLU A 5 0.02 -7.28 8.46
C GLU A 5 -0.82 -6.10 8.98
N VAL A 6 -1.54 -5.44 8.06
CA VAL A 6 -2.44 -4.34 8.34
C VAL A 6 -3.75 -4.47 7.55
N GLU A 7 -4.84 -3.98 8.12
CA GLU A 7 -6.16 -3.98 7.51
C GLU A 7 -6.51 -2.59 6.94
N ILE A 8 -7.10 -2.56 5.75
CA ILE A 8 -7.58 -1.33 5.10
C ILE A 8 -8.93 -0.93 5.69
N LYS A 9 -8.90 0.03 6.63
CA LYS A 9 -10.10 0.44 7.39
C LYS A 9 -10.95 1.52 6.72
N ASN A 10 -10.41 2.24 5.74
CA ASN A 10 -11.15 3.33 5.11
C ASN A 10 -12.20 2.78 4.12
N LYS A 11 -13.36 3.42 4.08
CA LYS A 11 -14.55 2.95 3.35
C LYS A 11 -14.37 2.74 1.84
N LEU A 12 -13.34 3.33 1.25
CA LEU A 12 -13.11 3.33 -0.21
C LEU A 12 -11.85 2.57 -0.62
N GLY A 13 -11.13 1.94 0.32
CA GLY A 13 -9.88 1.24 0.04
C GLY A 13 -8.72 2.15 -0.40
N LEU A 14 -7.68 1.55 -0.98
CA LEU A 14 -6.52 2.27 -1.54
C LEU A 14 -6.80 2.85 -2.94
N HIS A 15 -7.78 3.74 -3.03
CA HIS A 15 -8.04 4.54 -4.22
C HIS A 15 -7.05 5.73 -4.36
N ALA A 16 -7.22 6.56 -5.39
CA ALA A 16 -6.28 7.64 -5.75
C ALA A 16 -5.80 8.53 -4.57
N ARG A 17 -6.69 8.91 -3.64
CA ARG A 17 -6.32 9.80 -2.52
C ARG A 17 -5.55 9.07 -1.40
N PRO A 18 -6.03 7.96 -0.80
CA PRO A 18 -5.23 7.18 0.15
C PRO A 18 -3.93 6.65 -0.46
N ALA A 19 -3.94 6.24 -1.74
CA ALA A 19 -2.74 5.80 -2.44
C ALA A 19 -1.67 6.91 -2.51
N SER A 20 -2.05 8.15 -2.84
CA SER A 20 -1.09 9.26 -2.87
C SER A 20 -0.52 9.60 -1.49
N LEU A 21 -1.31 9.43 -0.42
CA LEU A 21 -0.83 9.59 0.95
C LEU A 21 0.19 8.51 1.33
N VAL A 22 -0.06 7.25 0.96
CA VAL A 22 0.87 6.13 1.17
C VAL A 22 2.18 6.40 0.44
N VAL A 23 2.13 6.74 -0.85
CA VAL A 23 3.33 7.04 -1.66
C VAL A 23 4.09 8.22 -1.08
N LYS A 24 3.39 9.32 -0.77
CA LYS A 24 4.02 10.51 -0.17
C LYS A 24 4.72 10.19 1.14
N MET A 25 4.19 9.25 1.93
CA MET A 25 4.78 8.86 3.19
C MET A 25 5.97 7.90 2.99
N ALA A 26 5.79 6.85 2.18
CA ALA A 26 6.83 5.88 1.87
C ALA A 26 8.07 6.53 1.23
N SER A 27 7.86 7.51 0.35
CA SER A 27 8.94 8.22 -0.34
C SER A 27 9.80 9.12 0.55
N LYS A 28 9.41 9.37 1.81
CA LYS A 28 10.27 10.11 2.75
C LYS A 28 11.40 9.27 3.33
N TYR A 29 11.36 7.96 3.16
CA TYR A 29 12.35 7.05 3.72
C TYR A 29 13.27 6.50 2.64
N GLN A 30 14.54 6.25 3.00
CA GLN A 30 15.51 5.62 2.10
C GLN A 30 15.25 4.13 1.93
N SER A 31 14.71 3.45 2.95
CA SER A 31 14.41 2.02 2.91
C SER A 31 13.50 1.64 1.74
N GLU A 32 13.70 0.44 1.21
CA GLU A 32 12.72 -0.19 0.34
C GLU A 32 11.47 -0.56 1.17
N ILE A 33 10.30 -0.19 0.65
CA ILE A 33 9.01 -0.44 1.30
C ILE A 33 8.14 -1.09 0.25
N GLN A 34 7.70 -2.30 0.55
CA GLN A 34 6.85 -3.10 -0.31
C GLN A 34 5.48 -3.24 0.34
N LEU A 35 4.44 -3.36 -0.48
CA LEU A 35 3.11 -3.79 -0.04
C LEU A 35 2.75 -5.07 -0.77
N ILE A 36 2.31 -6.06 -0.03
CA ILE A 36 1.96 -7.38 -0.54
C ILE A 36 0.48 -7.64 -0.26
N LYS A 37 -0.24 -8.05 -1.30
CA LYS A 37 -1.62 -8.53 -1.21
C LYS A 37 -1.70 -9.80 -2.05
N GLU A 38 -2.02 -10.93 -1.40
CA GLU A 38 -2.02 -12.24 -2.05
C GLU A 38 -0.67 -12.48 -2.74
N ASP A 39 -0.66 -12.72 -4.05
CA ASP A 39 0.55 -12.95 -4.85
C ASP A 39 1.10 -11.67 -5.51
N THR A 40 0.49 -10.52 -5.24
CA THR A 40 0.88 -9.23 -5.82
C THR A 40 1.76 -8.45 -4.85
N GLU A 41 3.01 -8.22 -5.22
CA GLU A 41 3.96 -7.37 -4.52
C GLU A 41 4.22 -6.08 -5.32
N ILE A 42 4.11 -4.94 -4.65
CA ILE A 42 4.36 -3.63 -5.28
C ILE A 42 5.29 -2.77 -4.43
N ASN A 43 5.97 -1.83 -5.09
CA ASN A 43 6.73 -0.79 -4.41
C ASN A 43 5.77 0.29 -3.86
N ALA A 44 5.78 0.49 -2.53
CA ALA A 44 4.92 1.47 -1.87
C ALA A 44 5.20 2.93 -2.26
N LYS A 45 6.34 3.20 -2.93
CA LYS A 45 6.73 4.51 -3.47
C LYS A 45 6.23 4.74 -4.90
N SER A 46 5.63 3.74 -5.55
CA SER A 46 5.05 3.86 -6.90
C SER A 46 3.54 4.07 -6.84
N ILE A 47 3.06 5.21 -7.32
CA ILE A 47 1.61 5.50 -7.35
C ILE A 47 0.83 4.49 -8.20
N LEU A 48 1.38 4.10 -9.35
CA LEU A 48 0.75 3.09 -10.20
C LEU A 48 0.68 1.73 -9.49
N GLY A 49 1.78 1.32 -8.84
CA GLY A 49 1.81 0.06 -8.09
C GLY A 49 0.78 0.02 -6.96
N VAL A 50 0.70 1.08 -6.15
CA VAL A 50 -0.28 1.16 -5.05
C VAL A 50 -1.72 1.16 -5.57
N MET A 51 -2.00 1.83 -6.69
CA MET A 51 -3.34 1.82 -7.29
C MET A 51 -3.70 0.44 -7.89
N MET A 52 -2.74 -0.26 -8.51
CA MET A 52 -2.94 -1.60 -9.08
C MET A 52 -3.14 -2.68 -8.02
N LEU A 53 -2.62 -2.50 -6.80
CA LEU A 53 -2.84 -3.42 -5.68
C LEU A 53 -4.33 -3.61 -5.35
N ALA A 54 -5.17 -2.60 -5.70
CA ALA A 54 -6.62 -2.65 -5.58
C ALA A 54 -7.10 -3.15 -4.21
N ALA A 55 -6.45 -2.72 -3.13
CA ALA A 55 -6.78 -3.14 -1.76
C ALA A 55 -8.06 -2.45 -1.29
N GLY A 56 -9.15 -3.21 -1.18
CA GLY A 56 -10.47 -2.75 -0.76
C GLY A 56 -10.63 -2.67 0.76
N PRO A 57 -11.75 -2.10 1.25
CA PRO A 57 -12.07 -2.05 2.67
C PRO A 57 -12.12 -3.46 3.30
N GLY A 58 -11.58 -3.61 4.50
CA GLY A 58 -11.52 -4.89 5.23
C GLY A 58 -10.49 -5.88 4.70
N GLN A 59 -9.83 -5.59 3.56
CA GLN A 59 -8.75 -6.43 3.07
C GLN A 59 -7.48 -6.22 3.88
N LYS A 60 -6.67 -7.27 3.96
CA LYS A 60 -5.38 -7.27 4.63
C LYS A 60 -4.26 -7.18 3.60
N ILE A 61 -3.25 -6.38 3.92
CA ILE A 61 -2.00 -6.30 3.17
C ILE A 61 -0.84 -6.42 4.15
N VAL A 62 0.34 -6.71 3.63
CA VAL A 62 1.56 -6.86 4.42
C VAL A 62 2.67 -5.95 3.93
#